data_AF-A0A316PMF1-F1
#
_entry.id   AF-A0A316PMF1-F1
#
_cell.length_a   1.000
_cell.length_b   1.000
_cell.length_c   1.000
_cell.angle_alpha   90.00
_cell.angle_beta   90.00
_cell.angle_gamma   90.00
#
_symmetry.space_group_name_H-M   'P 1'
#
loop_
_entity.id
_entity.type
_entity.pdbx_description
1 polymer ?
#
loop_
_entity_poly.entity_id
_entity_poly.type
_entity_poly.pdbx_seq_one_letter_code
_entity_poly.pdbx_strand_id
1 'polypeptide(L)'
;MTPRERFLRYVTYYTTSDDFSETAPSTERQKELIRELAREMEELGLKDISFDSNSNVYGTLPANVKGAPSIALIAHVDTAPDA
;
A
#
# COMPACT_ATOMS: atom_id res chain seq x y z
N MET A 1 3.49 -1.03 17.56
CA MET A 1 2.97 0.22 16.97
C MET A 1 1.44 0.16 17.01
N THR A 2 0.78 1.22 17.45
CA THR A 2 -0.68 1.35 17.47
C THR A 2 -1.20 1.81 16.09
N PRO A 3 -2.50 1.63 15.77
CA PRO A 3 -3.08 2.14 14.53
C PRO A 3 -2.89 3.67 14.36
N ARG A 4 -2.98 4.42 15.46
CA ARG A 4 -2.76 5.89 15.45
C ARG A 4 -1.32 6.24 15.10
N GLU A 5 -0.34 5.56 15.69
CA GLU A 5 1.07 5.77 15.39
C GLU A 5 1.39 5.44 13.92
N ARG A 6 0.84 4.34 13.41
CA ARG A 6 0.98 3.94 12.00
C ARG A 6 0.37 4.97 11.06
N PHE A 7 -0.84 5.46 11.36
CA PHE A 7 -1.49 6.52 10.59
C PHE A 7 -0.64 7.79 10.55
N LEU A 8 -0.18 8.27 11.71
CA LEU A 8 0.66 9.47 11.78
C LEU A 8 1.99 9.31 11.05
N ARG A 9 2.56 8.10 11.01
CA ARG A 9 3.72 7.80 10.19
C ARG A 9 3.40 7.85 8.69
N TYR A 10 2.27 7.32 8.24
CA TYR A 10 1.91 7.34 6.82
C TYR A 10 1.68 8.77 6.31
N VAL A 11 1.11 9.65 7.14
CA VAL A 11 0.90 11.06 6.81
C VAL A 11 2.21 11.82 6.53
N THR A 12 3.37 11.34 7.00
CA THR A 12 4.65 12.00 6.71
C THR A 12 5.20 11.71 5.31
N TYR A 13 4.63 10.73 4.59
CA TYR A 13 5.06 10.40 3.23
C TYR A 13 4.37 11.34 2.23
N TYR A 14 5.15 11.95 1.35
CA TYR A 14 4.60 12.80 0.30
C TYR A 14 4.09 11.94 -0.86
N THR A 15 2.79 11.67 -0.91
CA THR A 15 2.18 10.75 -1.89
C THR A 15 1.20 11.42 -2.84
N THR A 16 1.11 12.75 -2.85
CA THR A 16 0.15 13.49 -3.69
C THR A 16 0.27 13.09 -5.16
N SER A 17 -0.85 12.82 -5.82
CA SER A 17 -0.91 12.48 -7.24
C SER A 17 -0.63 13.67 -8.16
N ASP A 18 -0.49 13.39 -9.46
CA ASP A 18 -0.35 14.39 -10.53
C ASP A 18 -1.35 14.07 -11.64
N ASP A 19 -2.35 14.94 -11.81
CA ASP A 19 -3.44 14.76 -12.78
C ASP A 19 -3.00 14.90 -14.24
N PHE A 20 -1.81 15.47 -14.49
CA PHE A 20 -1.26 15.63 -15.82
C PHE A 20 -0.34 14.47 -16.22
N SER A 21 -0.12 13.52 -15.32
CA SER A 21 0.75 12.37 -15.57
C SER A 21 0.04 11.29 -16.39
N GLU A 22 0.76 10.74 -17.37
CA GLU A 22 0.31 9.58 -18.17
C GLU A 22 0.87 8.26 -17.62
N THR A 23 1.55 8.27 -16.47
CA THR A 23 2.16 7.09 -15.86
C THR A 23 1.38 6.59 -14.65
N ALA A 24 1.54 5.32 -14.31
CA ALA A 24 1.06 4.72 -13.08
C ALA A 24 2.24 4.11 -12.29
N PRO A 25 2.55 4.59 -11.05
CA PRO A 25 1.91 5.71 -10.36
C PRO A 25 2.13 7.04 -11.09
N SER A 26 1.26 8.02 -10.83
CA SER A 26 1.37 9.36 -11.44
C SER A 26 2.60 10.13 -10.95
N THR A 27 3.09 9.81 -9.75
CA THR A 27 4.31 10.39 -9.20
C THR A 27 5.22 9.31 -8.58
N GLU A 28 6.53 9.42 -8.81
CA GLU A 28 7.51 8.46 -8.27
C GLU A 28 7.54 8.45 -6.73
N ARG A 29 7.22 9.57 -6.09
CA ARG A 29 7.17 9.73 -4.63
C ARG A 29 6.14 8.80 -3.95
N GLN A 30 5.07 8.41 -4.65
CA GLN A 30 4.11 7.41 -4.14
C GLN A 30 4.79 6.07 -3.81
N LYS A 31 5.85 5.70 -4.54
CA LYS A 31 6.56 4.43 -4.36
C LYS A 31 7.28 4.34 -3.01
N GLU A 32 7.56 5.46 -2.34
CA GLU A 32 8.20 5.44 -1.02
C GLU A 32 7.30 4.79 0.02
N LEU A 33 6.03 5.19 0.08
CA LEU A 33 5.06 4.57 0.99
C LEU A 33 4.77 3.11 0.59
N ILE A 34 4.68 2.82 -0.71
CA ILE A 34 4.43 1.45 -1.21
C ILE A 34 5.55 0.49 -0.77
N ARG A 35 6.83 0.91 -0.84
CA ARG A 35 7.96 0.09 -0.37
C ARG A 35 7.94 -0.12 1.14
N GLU A 36 7.58 0.91 1.93
CA GLU A 36 7.44 0.74 3.38
C GLU A 36 6.28 -0.21 3.71
N LEU A 37 5.15 -0.11 3.00
CA LEU A 37 4.03 -1.04 3.17
C LEU A 37 4.45 -2.48 2.86
N ALA A 38 5.23 -2.73 1.81
CA ALA A 38 5.76 -4.06 1.50
C ALA A 38 6.60 -4.63 2.66
N ARG A 39 7.49 -3.80 3.21
CA ARG A 39 8.29 -4.17 4.39
C ARG A 39 7.41 -4.48 5.60
N GLU A 40 6.40 -3.65 5.86
CA GLU A 40 5.47 -3.89 6.97
C GLU A 40 4.63 -5.14 6.78
N MET A 41 4.21 -5.45 5.56
CA MET A 41 3.51 -6.70 5.24
C MET A 41 4.39 -7.91 5.57
N GLU A 42 5.69 -7.84 5.25
CA GLU A 42 6.66 -8.89 5.59
C GLU A 42 6.83 -9.03 7.11
N GLU A 43 7.03 -7.92 7.82
CA GLU A 43 7.15 -7.89 9.28
C GLU A 43 5.89 -8.40 10.00
N LEU A 44 4.70 -8.21 9.39
CA LEU A 44 3.41 -8.72 9.87
C LEU A 44 3.17 -10.20 9.50
N GLY A 45 4.05 -10.81 8.70
CA GLY A 45 3.98 -12.22 8.34
C GLY A 45 3.08 -12.55 7.15
N LEU A 46 2.68 -11.56 6.35
CA LEU A 46 2.01 -11.80 5.07
C LEU A 46 2.96 -12.55 4.11
N LYS A 47 2.36 -13.23 3.14
CA LYS A 47 3.03 -14.05 2.12
C LYS A 47 2.75 -13.51 0.73
N ASP A 48 3.50 -14.02 -0.25
CA ASP A 48 3.33 -13.68 -1.66
C ASP A 48 3.40 -12.17 -1.95
N ILE A 49 4.29 -11.48 -1.22
CA ILE A 49 4.47 -10.03 -1.35
C ILE A 49 5.01 -9.76 -2.75
N SER A 50 4.24 -9.00 -3.53
CA SER A 50 4.53 -8.76 -4.93
C SER A 50 4.07 -7.37 -5.35
N PHE A 51 4.70 -6.88 -6.42
CA PHE A 51 4.35 -5.62 -7.05
C PHE A 51 3.86 -5.90 -8.47
N ASP A 52 2.82 -5.19 -8.90
CA ASP A 52 2.44 -5.20 -10.31
C ASP A 52 3.19 -4.12 -11.12
N SER A 53 2.90 -4.04 -12.42
CA SER A 53 3.53 -3.07 -13.33
C SER A 53 3.26 -1.62 -12.95
N ASN A 54 2.20 -1.34 -12.19
CA ASN A 54 1.78 -0.01 -11.78
C ASN A 54 2.23 0.32 -10.35
N SER A 55 3.15 -0.48 -9.80
CA SER A 55 3.69 -0.34 -8.44
C SER A 55 2.64 -0.52 -7.34
N ASN A 56 1.52 -1.18 -7.58
CA ASN A 56 0.66 -1.61 -6.46
C ASN A 56 1.36 -2.74 -5.70
N VAL A 57 1.23 -2.75 -4.37
CA VAL A 57 1.76 -3.82 -3.52
C VAL A 57 0.63 -4.71 -3.02
N TYR A 58 0.83 -6.02 -3.15
CA TYR A 58 -0.10 -7.03 -2.66
C TYR A 58 0.61 -7.93 -1.65
N GLY A 59 -0.15 -8.43 -0.68
CA GLY A 59 0.30 -9.44 0.26
C GLY A 59 -0.89 -10.28 0.73
N THR A 60 -0.65 -11.56 0.98
CA THR A 60 -1.67 -12.54 1.36
C THR A 60 -1.49 -12.93 2.82
N LEU A 61 -2.54 -12.78 3.63
CA LEU A 61 -2.59 -13.42 4.95
C LEU A 61 -3.17 -14.84 4.79
N PRO A 62 -2.42 -15.91 5.11
CA PRO A 62 -2.93 -17.28 4.97
C PRO A 62 -4.18 -17.52 5.82
N ALA A 63 -5.10 -18.33 5.29
CA ALA A 63 -6.32 -18.69 6.01
C ALA A 63 -6.00 -19.43 7.32
N ASN A 64 -6.72 -19.08 8.38
CA ASN A 64 -6.68 -19.80 9.67
C ASN A 64 -7.75 -20.91 9.76
N VAL A 65 -8.62 -21.03 8.76
CA VAL A 65 -9.67 -22.04 8.65
C VAL A 65 -9.79 -22.50 7.20
N LYS A 66 -10.06 -23.79 7.00
CA LYS A 66 -10.23 -24.37 5.66
C LYS A 66 -11.60 -24.03 5.08
N GLY A 67 -11.65 -23.82 3.77
CA GLY A 67 -12.90 -23.67 3.02
C GLY A 67 -13.60 -22.31 3.12
N ALA A 68 -12.98 -21.33 3.79
CA ALA A 68 -13.46 -19.95 3.76
C ALA A 68 -13.14 -19.29 2.41
N PRO A 69 -14.01 -18.40 1.88
CA PRO A 69 -13.72 -17.63 0.68
C PRO A 69 -12.63 -16.58 0.94
N SER A 70 -11.83 -16.30 -0.07
CA SER A 70 -10.87 -15.18 -0.03
C SER A 70 -11.59 -13.85 -0.18
N ILE A 71 -11.13 -12.85 0.56
CA ILE A 71 -11.54 -11.44 0.41
C ILE A 71 -10.30 -10.57 0.19
N ALA A 72 -10.45 -9.44 -0.49
CA ALA A 72 -9.39 -8.46 -0.65
C ALA A 72 -9.80 -7.15 0.04
N LEU A 73 -8.89 -6.59 0.85
CA LEU A 73 -9.03 -5.25 1.41
C LEU A 73 -8.07 -4.33 0.66
N ILE A 74 -8.61 -3.31 -0.01
CA ILE A 74 -7.86 -2.44 -0.90
C ILE A 74 -7.97 -1.00 -0.40
N ALA A 75 -6.84 -0.30 -0.39
CA ALA A 75 -6.74 1.13 -0.11
C ALA A 75 -5.79 1.76 -1.14
N HIS A 76 -5.98 3.06 -1.40
CA HIS A 76 -5.07 3.85 -2.22
C HIS A 76 -4.01 4.53 -1.34
N VAL A 77 -2.85 4.84 -1.91
CA VAL A 77 -1.69 5.42 -1.17
C VAL A 77 -1.53 6.92 -1.40
N ASP A 78 -2.10 7.43 -2.49
CA ASP A 78 -1.98 8.81 -2.92
C ASP A 78 -2.91 9.73 -2.14
N THR A 79 -2.54 11.01 -2.13
CA THR A 79 -3.38 12.10 -1.60
C THR A 79 -3.81 13.01 -2.73
N ALA A 80 -4.94 13.70 -2.55
CA ALA A 80 -5.45 14.61 -3.56
C ALA A 80 -4.45 15.74 -3.87
N PRO A 81 -4.34 16.17 -5.14
CA PRO A 81 -3.53 17.33 -5.54
C PRO A 81 -4.15 18.66 -5.07
N ASP A 82 -5.47 18.65 -4.81
CA ASP A 82 -6.23 19.78 -4.31
C ASP A 82 -6.18 19.86 -2.77
N ALA A 83 -6.10 21.09 -2.25
CA ALA A 83 -6.30 21.42 -0.83
C ALA A 83 -7.45 22.41 -0.66
#